data_AF-A0A7C7GSM5-F1
#
_entry.id   AF-A0A7C7GSM5-F1
#
_cell.length_a   1.000
_cell.length_b   1.000
_cell.length_c   1.000
_cell.angle_alpha   90.00
_cell.angle_beta   90.00
_cell.angle_gamma   90.00
#
_symmetry.space_group_name_H-M   'P 1'
#
loop_
_entity.id
_entity.type
_entity.pdbx_description
1 polymer ?
#
loop_
_entity_poly.entity_id
_entity_poly.type
_entity_poly.pdbx_seq_one_letter_code
_entity_poly.pdbx_strand_id
1 'polypeptide(L)'
;MSDDNQVLAIVELGGYPDFSALYKRCGYGCTLVTSMRKALASMKKSVPDIVVAEFNFQPDFRDRFSNLETLLAVLERYPAVRLIVFYEKENLSPFEVLRKRFPFIEALPFPVDQKLLEKLVGAS
;
A
#
# COMPACT_ATOMS: atom_id res chain seq x y z
N MET A 1 7.37 26.04 3.56
CA MET A 1 6.14 25.31 3.19
C MET A 1 6.62 24.06 2.50
N SER A 2 6.71 22.97 3.23
CA SER A 2 7.28 21.71 2.75
C SER A 2 6.28 20.61 3.06
N ASP A 3 5.09 20.75 2.50
CA ASP A 3 4.12 19.67 2.44
C ASP A 3 4.32 19.02 1.07
N ASP A 4 5.47 18.36 0.90
CA ASP A 4 5.70 17.54 -0.29
C ASP A 4 4.81 16.32 -0.15
N ASN A 5 3.66 16.30 -0.84
CA ASN A 5 2.77 15.15 -0.87
C ASN A 5 3.57 13.85 -1.11
N GLN A 6 3.48 12.85 -0.24
CA GLN A 6 4.30 11.63 -0.30
C GLN A 6 3.46 10.36 -0.48
N VAL A 7 3.94 9.49 -1.36
CA VAL A 7 3.59 8.07 -1.41
C VAL A 7 4.69 7.26 -0.72
N LEU A 8 4.31 6.39 0.22
CA LEU A 8 5.16 5.32 0.71
C LEU A 8 4.80 4.02 -0.01
N ALA A 9 5.66 3.58 -0.93
CA ALA A 9 5.49 2.34 -1.68
C ALA A 9 6.27 1.20 -1.04
N ILE A 10 5.57 0.13 -0.67
CA ILE A 10 6.14 -1.06 -0.03
C ILE A 10 6.15 -2.19 -1.06
N VAL A 11 7.35 -2.65 -1.42
CA VAL A 11 7.58 -3.75 -2.37
C VAL A 11 8.35 -4.86 -1.66
N GLU A 12 7.66 -5.91 -1.20
CA GLU A 12 8.31 -6.96 -0.41
C GLU A 12 8.79 -8.13 -1.27
N LEU A 13 8.03 -8.49 -2.30
CA LEU A 13 8.35 -9.64 -3.17
C LEU A 13 8.77 -9.24 -4.58
N GLY A 14 8.78 -7.94 -4.90
CA GLY A 14 9.18 -7.45 -6.23
C GLY A 14 8.14 -7.76 -7.31
N GLY A 15 6.87 -7.95 -6.93
CA GLY A 15 5.83 -8.46 -7.83
C GLY A 15 5.28 -7.43 -8.82
N TYR A 16 5.65 -6.15 -8.70
CA TYR A 16 5.05 -5.10 -9.54
C TYR A 16 6.03 -4.02 -10.03
N PRO A 17 5.69 -3.35 -11.15
CA PRO A 17 6.53 -2.30 -11.72
C PRO A 17 6.76 -1.13 -10.77
N ASP A 18 7.89 -0.44 -10.93
CA ASP A 18 8.10 0.83 -10.25
C ASP A 18 7.12 1.89 -10.79
N PHE A 19 6.15 2.28 -9.95
CA PHE A 19 5.16 3.32 -10.25
C PHE A 19 5.58 4.71 -9.76
N SER A 20 6.83 4.92 -9.31
CA SER A 20 7.34 6.21 -8.86
C SER A 20 7.11 7.34 -9.88
N ALA A 21 7.30 7.05 -11.17
CA ALA A 21 7.03 7.99 -12.25
C ALA A 21 5.56 8.37 -12.38
N LEU A 22 4.64 7.45 -12.09
CA LEU A 22 3.19 7.70 -12.08
C LEU A 22 2.82 8.59 -10.88
N TYR A 23 3.29 8.25 -9.68
CA TYR A 23 3.04 9.05 -8.48
C TYR A 23 3.54 10.49 -8.65
N LYS A 24 4.73 10.67 -9.25
CA LYS A 24 5.28 11.98 -9.56
C LYS A 24 4.41 12.78 -10.52
N ARG A 25 3.80 12.15 -11.54
CA ARG A 25 2.86 12.84 -12.44
C ARG A 25 1.59 13.29 -11.72
N CYS A 26 1.18 12.55 -10.68
CA CYS A 26 0.07 12.93 -9.80
C CYS A 26 0.46 13.99 -8.75
N GLY A 27 1.70 14.51 -8.77
CA GLY A 27 2.16 15.53 -7.81
C GLY A 27 2.72 14.97 -6.51
N TYR A 28 3.00 13.67 -6.42
CA TYR A 28 3.53 13.02 -5.22
C TYR A 28 5.02 12.69 -5.36
N GLY A 29 5.80 12.97 -4.31
CA GLY A 29 7.07 12.29 -4.07
C GLY A 29 6.83 10.81 -3.74
N CYS A 30 7.86 9.97 -3.92
CA CYS A 30 7.76 8.54 -3.64
C CYS A 30 8.95 8.06 -2.81
N THR A 31 8.65 7.49 -1.65
CA THR A 31 9.59 6.71 -0.84
C THR A 31 9.34 5.23 -1.07
N LEU A 32 10.31 4.54 -1.67
CA LEU A 32 10.26 3.10 -1.89
C LEU A 32 10.94 2.34 -0.74
N VAL A 33 10.26 1.36 -0.16
CA VAL A 33 10.82 0.50 0.89
C VAL A 33 10.59 -0.98 0.57
N THR A 34 11.56 -1.81 0.94
CA THR A 34 11.59 -3.23 0.54
C THR A 34 11.19 -4.20 1.66
N SER A 35 10.63 -3.70 2.76
CA SER A 35 10.15 -4.52 3.87
C SER A 35 9.26 -3.71 4.79
N MET A 36 8.37 -4.40 5.50
CA MET A 36 7.50 -3.77 6.48
C MET A 36 8.25 -3.03 7.60
N ARG A 37 9.37 -3.60 8.07
CA ARG A 37 10.22 -2.93 9.08
C ARG A 37 10.71 -1.55 8.61
N LYS A 38 11.10 -1.42 7.34
CA LYS A 38 11.53 -0.14 6.75
C LYS A 38 10.35 0.82 6.59
N ALA A 39 9.18 0.30 6.20
CA ALA A 39 7.95 1.11 6.11
C ALA A 39 7.60 1.76 7.46
N LEU A 40 7.56 0.95 8.53
CA LEU A 40 7.28 1.44 9.89
C LEU A 40 8.33 2.44 10.38
N ALA A 41 9.61 2.22 10.05
CA ALA A 41 10.67 3.17 10.36
C ALA A 41 10.53 4.49 9.59
N SER A 42 10.05 4.45 8.34
CA SER A 42 9.80 5.64 7.52
C SER A 42 8.63 6.45 8.09
N MET A 43 7.53 5.79 8.43
CA MET A 43 6.33 6.43 8.99
C MET A 43 6.57 7.14 10.32
N LYS A 44 7.57 6.70 11.10
CA LYS A 44 8.00 7.41 12.33
C LYS A 44 8.67 8.76 12.05
N LYS A 45 9.26 8.92 10.87
CA LYS A 45 9.97 10.16 10.48
C LYS A 45 9.04 11.14 9.78
N SER A 46 8.17 10.63 8.93
CA SER A 46 7.21 11.41 8.14
C SER A 46 6.00 10.54 7.85
N VAL A 47 4.81 11.12 8.06
CA VAL A 47 3.54 10.46 7.74
C VAL A 47 3.24 10.72 6.27
N PRO A 48 3.13 9.69 5.41
CA PRO A 48 2.78 9.87 4.01
C PRO A 48 1.29 10.14 3.84
N ASP A 49 0.88 10.70 2.71
CA ASP A 49 -0.54 10.86 2.35
C ASP A 49 -1.15 9.54 1.86
N ILE A 50 -0.33 8.76 1.15
CA ILE A 50 -0.74 7.48 0.54
C ILE A 50 0.29 6.41 0.89
N VAL A 51 -0.19 5.24 1.29
CA VAL A 51 0.60 4.02 1.39
C VAL A 51 0.14 3.05 0.30
N VAL A 52 1.11 2.47 -0.41
CA VAL A 52 0.89 1.42 -1.40
C VAL A 52 1.58 0.15 -0.93
N ALA A 53 0.86 -0.98 -0.88
CA ALA A 53 1.38 -2.25 -0.37
C ALA A 53 0.84 -3.47 -1.13
N GLU A 54 1.46 -4.63 -0.93
CA GLU A 54 1.05 -5.92 -1.50
C GLU A 54 0.27 -6.75 -0.48
N PHE A 55 -0.80 -7.41 -0.93
CA PHE A 55 -1.44 -8.50 -0.20
C PHE A 55 -0.76 -9.82 -0.54
N ASN A 56 0.23 -10.18 0.26
CA ASN A 56 0.99 -11.42 0.15
C ASN A 56 0.35 -12.51 1.02
N PHE A 57 -0.55 -13.31 0.46
CA PHE A 57 -1.18 -14.43 1.17
C PHE A 57 -0.40 -15.72 0.96
N GLN A 58 0.12 -16.31 2.05
CA GLN A 58 0.83 -17.60 2.04
C GLN A 58 0.12 -18.57 3.01
N PRO A 59 -0.74 -19.47 2.52
CA PRO A 59 -1.53 -20.37 3.36
C PRO A 59 -0.67 -21.26 4.28
N ASP A 60 0.51 -21.65 3.80
CA ASP A 60 1.40 -22.60 4.47
C ASP A 60 2.33 -21.94 5.50
N PHE A 61 2.42 -20.61 5.53
CA PHE A 61 3.24 -19.86 6.46
C PHE A 61 2.37 -19.17 7.53
N ARG A 62 1.77 -19.99 8.40
CA ARG A 62 0.91 -19.55 9.51
C ARG A 62 1.57 -18.60 10.51
N ASP A 63 2.90 -18.61 10.62
CA ASP A 63 3.64 -17.92 11.69
C ASP A 63 4.18 -16.53 11.35
N ARG A 64 3.91 -16.02 10.14
CA ARG A 64 4.20 -14.62 9.82
C ARG A 64 2.92 -13.83 10.03
N PHE A 65 2.73 -13.24 11.21
CA PHE A 65 1.76 -12.16 11.42
C PHE A 65 1.73 -11.29 10.16
N SER A 66 0.60 -11.26 9.44
CA SER A 66 0.60 -10.76 8.08
C SER A 66 1.14 -9.32 8.07
N ASN A 67 2.19 -9.07 7.28
CA ASN A 67 2.86 -7.77 7.27
C ASN A 67 1.86 -6.62 7.02
N LEU A 68 0.78 -6.91 6.28
CA LEU A 68 -0.32 -5.99 6.02
C LEU A 68 -1.20 -5.72 7.25
N GLU A 69 -1.53 -6.71 8.09
CA GLU A 69 -2.26 -6.44 9.35
C GLU A 69 -1.45 -5.57 10.31
N THR A 70 -0.13 -5.77 10.35
CA THR A 70 0.76 -4.91 11.13
C THR A 70 0.71 -3.46 10.63
N LEU A 71 0.72 -3.26 9.31
CA LEU A 71 0.55 -1.94 8.70
C LEU A 71 -0.81 -1.33 9.03
N LEU A 72 -1.88 -2.10 8.90
CA LEU A 72 -3.26 -1.67 9.17
C LEU A 72 -3.42 -1.17 10.60
N ALA A 73 -2.91 -1.91 11.59
CA ALA A 73 -2.93 -1.50 12.99
C ALA A 73 -2.19 -0.17 13.25
N VAL A 74 -1.15 0.12 12.47
CA VAL A 74 -0.46 1.42 12.56
C VAL A 74 -1.27 2.52 11.89
N LEU A 75 -1.87 2.25 10.73
CA LEU A 75 -2.68 3.20 9.97
C LEU A 75 -3.98 3.61 10.68
N GLU A 76 -4.50 2.81 11.61
CA GLU A 76 -5.62 3.21 12.49
C GLU A 76 -5.33 4.52 13.25
N ARG A 77 -4.05 4.83 13.51
CA ARG A 77 -3.62 6.07 14.16
C ARG A 77 -3.55 7.26 13.21
N TYR A 78 -3.68 7.03 11.91
CA TYR A 78 -3.51 8.02 10.84
C TYR A 78 -4.67 7.94 9.85
N PRO A 79 -5.90 8.33 10.24
CA PRO A 79 -7.11 8.14 9.44
C PRO A 79 -7.13 8.96 8.13
N ALA A 80 -6.27 9.97 8.01
CA ALA A 80 -6.10 10.74 6.78
C ALA A 80 -5.26 10.02 5.72
N VAL A 81 -4.51 8.98 6.11
CA VAL A 81 -3.62 8.25 5.20
C VAL A 81 -4.43 7.25 4.41
N ARG A 82 -4.35 7.35 3.09
CA ARG A 82 -5.03 6.42 2.19
C ARG A 82 -4.18 5.18 1.97
N LEU A 83 -4.82 4.02 1.95
CA LEU A 83 -4.15 2.73 1.71
C LEU A 83 -4.66 2.12 0.40
N ILE A 84 -3.72 1.92 -0.53
CA ILE A 84 -3.96 1.20 -1.78
C ILE A 84 -3.23 -0.16 -1.69
N VAL A 85 -3.97 -1.25 -1.86
CA VAL A 85 -3.43 -2.61 -1.79
C VAL A 85 -3.49 -3.30 -3.16
N PHE A 86 -2.36 -3.85 -3.60
CA PHE A 86 -2.31 -4.72 -4.77
C PHE A 86 -2.43 -6.18 -4.34
N TYR A 87 -3.20 -6.96 -5.09
CA TYR A 87 -3.46 -8.37 -4.75
C TYR A 87 -3.49 -9.26 -5.99
N GLU A 88 -3.11 -10.53 -5.83
CA GLU A 88 -3.28 -11.54 -6.88
C GLU A 88 -4.76 -11.94 -6.98
N LYS A 89 -5.27 -12.13 -8.19
CA LYS A 89 -6.70 -12.45 -8.41
C LYS A 89 -7.11 -13.76 -7.74
N GLU A 90 -6.19 -14.71 -7.67
CA GLU A 90 -6.31 -16.00 -6.99
C GLU A 90 -6.51 -15.82 -5.48
N ASN A 91 -5.99 -14.72 -4.92
CA ASN A 91 -6.10 -14.36 -3.51
C ASN A 91 -7.32 -13.45 -3.22
N LEU A 92 -8.25 -13.28 -4.16
CA LEU A 92 -9.43 -12.43 -3.96
C LEU A 92 -10.27 -12.85 -2.74
N SER A 93 -10.55 -14.14 -2.58
CA SER A 93 -11.35 -14.66 -1.46
C SER A 93 -10.75 -14.31 -0.09
N PRO A 94 -9.47 -14.63 0.21
CA PRO A 94 -8.86 -14.21 1.48
C PRO A 94 -8.70 -12.68 1.59
N PHE A 95 -8.46 -11.97 0.49
CA PHE A 95 -8.38 -10.51 0.49
C PHE A 95 -9.71 -9.85 0.90
N GLU A 96 -10.84 -10.34 0.40
CA GLU A 96 -12.17 -9.81 0.73
C GLU A 96 -12.53 -10.01 2.22
N VAL A 97 -12.01 -11.06 2.87
CA VAL A 97 -12.14 -11.22 4.33
C VAL A 97 -11.42 -10.10 5.07
N LEU A 98 -10.22 -9.71 4.64
CA LEU A 98 -9.49 -8.59 5.20
C LEU A 98 -10.20 -7.26 4.92
N ARG A 99 -10.63 -7.04 3.67
CA ARG A 99 -11.29 -5.81 3.24
C ARG A 99 -12.61 -5.56 3.97
N LYS A 100 -13.37 -6.61 4.32
CA LYS A 100 -14.56 -6.49 5.18
C LYS A 100 -14.24 -5.94 6.57
N ARG A 101 -13.08 -6.26 7.13
CA ARG A 101 -12.61 -5.73 8.42
C ARG A 101 -12.08 -4.30 8.30
N PHE A 102 -11.51 -3.95 7.14
CA PHE A 102 -10.89 -2.66 6.86
C PHE A 102 -11.45 -2.05 5.57
N PRO A 103 -12.67 -1.49 5.58
CA PRO A 103 -13.37 -1.06 4.37
C PRO A 103 -12.75 0.18 3.70
N PHE A 104 -11.84 0.88 4.38
CA PHE A 104 -11.08 2.01 3.82
C PHE A 104 -9.99 1.58 2.81
N ILE A 105 -9.72 0.27 2.68
CA ILE A 105 -8.75 -0.24 1.71
C ILE A 105 -9.27 -0.01 0.29
N GLU A 106 -8.54 0.80 -0.45
CA GLU A 106 -8.61 0.86 -1.91
C GLU A 106 -7.76 -0.27 -2.48
N ALA A 107 -8.17 -0.90 -3.58
CA ALA A 107 -7.49 -2.12 -4.05
C ALA A 107 -7.50 -2.25 -5.57
N LEU A 108 -6.42 -2.81 -6.11
CA LEU A 108 -6.29 -3.16 -7.53
C LEU A 108 -5.73 -4.59 -7.67
N PRO A 109 -6.34 -5.46 -8.50
CA PRO A 109 -5.77 -6.77 -8.78
C PRO A 109 -4.56 -6.68 -9.70
N PHE A 110 -3.68 -7.68 -9.66
CA PHE A 110 -2.65 -7.87 -10.68
C PHE A 110 -3.22 -8.42 -12.01
N PRO A 111 -2.64 -8.04 -13.17
CA PRO A 111 -1.69 -6.93 -13.34
C PRO A 111 -2.36 -5.58 -13.07
N VAL A 112 -1.63 -4.65 -12.42
CA VAL A 112 -2.17 -3.34 -12.03
C VAL A 112 -2.43 -2.49 -13.27
N ASP A 113 -3.69 -2.05 -13.43
CA ASP A 113 -4.06 -1.05 -14.43
C ASP A 113 -3.56 0.33 -13.99
N GLN A 114 -2.61 0.88 -14.74
CA GLN A 114 -2.02 2.19 -14.45
C GLN A 114 -3.04 3.33 -14.49
N LYS A 115 -4.07 3.27 -15.34
CA LYS A 115 -5.10 4.33 -15.39
C LYS A 115 -5.97 4.31 -14.14
N LEU A 116 -6.28 3.10 -13.64
CA LEU A 116 -7.00 2.98 -12.37
C LEU A 116 -6.13 3.42 -11.21
N LEU A 117 -4.85 3.05 -11.19
CA LEU A 117 -3.91 3.51 -10.16
C LEU A 117 -3.76 5.04 -10.15
N GLU A 118 -3.59 5.65 -11.32
CA GLU A 118 -3.52 7.10 -11.50
C GLU A 118 -4.79 7.78 -10.98
N LYS A 119 -5.97 7.22 -11.28
CA LYS A 119 -7.24 7.72 -10.77
C LYS A 119 -7.32 7.63 -9.24
N LEU A 120 -6.90 6.51 -8.64
CA LEU A 120 -6.89 6.38 -7.18
C LEU A 120 -5.92 7.41 -6.58
N VAL A 121 -4.67 7.46 -7.03
CA VAL A 121 -3.66 8.38 -6.48
C VAL A 121 -4.08 9.85 -6.67
N GLY A 122 -4.65 10.20 -7.82
CA GLY A 122 -5.05 11.57 -8.15
C GLY A 122 -6.42 12.01 -7.61
N ALA A 123 -7.16 11.16 -6.89
CA ALA A 123 -8.50 11.48 -6.36
C ALA A 123 -8.51 12.45 -5.15
N SER A 124 -7.49 13.30 -5.02
CA SER A 124 -7.25 14.18 -3.88
C SER A 124 -7.99 15.52 -3.96
#